data_AF-A0A3B4CF34-F1
#
_entry.id   AF-A0A3B4CF34-F1
#
_cell.length_a   1.000
_cell.length_b   1.000
_cell.length_c   1.000
_cell.angle_alpha   90.00
_cell.angle_beta   90.00
_cell.angle_gamma   90.00
#
_symmetry.space_group_name_H-M   'P 1'
#
loop_
_entity.id
_entity.type
_entity.pdbx_description
1 polymer ?
#
loop_
_entity_poly.entity_id
_entity_poly.type
_entity_poly.pdbx_seq_one_letter_code
_entity_poly.pdbx_strand_id
1 'polypeptide(L)'
;MLYHTPNPDLTVLQKCAQNDNAPPEESKPTKSMGRNKRPCQSPPVETKPVNIFSCVTGNTLGSHNEFVRILCKRRAELQEVPTVEKCDVILAFCPVVSAAGIDTKNALQQLNDVSGSRPVVLVVLHHTFDPELIVPDSSRSVNREKTLTVDCLFYEDKGLLHCRRNDEALSRVSEWIDTQASEATNPFDNWMGFSEMTRMLWRYPEIPNPLSLPQKNMGSSSVTGVSQDLPQVKLCLGKLNFFTCVTGNTLGSHNEFVRILRKRRAELQEVPTVEKCDVILAFCPVVSAAGIDTKNALQQLNDVSGNAQTDT
;
A
#
# COMPACT_ATOMS: atom_id res chain seq x y z
N MET A 1 37.20 -45.47 -13.22
CA MET A 1 36.84 -46.47 -14.24
C MET A 1 35.43 -46.14 -14.71
N LEU A 2 35.33 -45.72 -15.97
CA LEU A 2 34.11 -45.42 -16.69
C LEU A 2 33.41 -46.74 -17.02
N TYR A 3 32.11 -46.84 -16.79
CA TYR A 3 31.31 -47.90 -17.41
C TYR A 3 30.47 -47.28 -18.53
N HIS A 4 30.80 -47.69 -19.74
CA HIS A 4 30.10 -47.37 -20.97
C HIS A 4 29.38 -48.63 -21.47
N THR A 5 28.17 -48.42 -22.01
CA THR A 5 27.50 -49.18 -23.10
C THR A 5 26.87 -50.55 -22.75
N PRO A 6 25.83 -51.04 -23.49
CA PRO A 6 25.47 -50.67 -24.87
C PRO A 6 23.97 -50.44 -25.19
N ASN A 7 23.76 -49.70 -26.29
CA ASN A 7 22.60 -49.78 -27.17
C ASN A 7 22.95 -50.79 -28.29
N PRO A 8 22.01 -51.60 -28.79
CA PRO A 8 21.70 -51.49 -30.23
C PRO A 8 20.21 -51.78 -30.57
N ASP A 9 19.66 -51.06 -31.56
CA ASP A 9 19.15 -51.59 -32.86
C ASP A 9 17.61 -51.50 -32.92
N LEU A 10 16.88 -51.17 -34.01
CA LEU A 10 17.21 -50.92 -35.42
C LEU A 10 15.91 -50.45 -36.14
N THR A 11 16.03 -49.48 -37.08
CA THR A 11 15.29 -49.37 -38.39
C THR A 11 13.75 -49.18 -38.46
N VAL A 12 13.08 -48.66 -39.51
CA VAL A 12 13.32 -48.10 -40.87
C VAL A 12 12.08 -47.16 -41.12
N LEU A 13 12.11 -45.99 -41.76
CA LEU A 13 11.93 -45.77 -43.21
C LEU A 13 11.93 -44.28 -43.55
N GLN A 14 12.44 -44.02 -44.74
CA GLN A 14 12.97 -42.78 -45.29
C GLN A 14 12.20 -42.44 -46.59
N LYS A 15 12.39 -41.21 -47.08
CA LYS A 15 12.32 -40.73 -48.50
C LYS A 15 10.97 -40.11 -48.93
N CYS A 16 10.87 -39.10 -49.81
CA CYS A 16 11.79 -38.24 -50.59
C CYS A 16 10.92 -37.12 -51.26
N ALA A 17 11.40 -35.87 -51.37
CA ALA A 17 11.91 -35.19 -52.58
C ALA A 17 10.92 -34.28 -53.35
N GLN A 18 11.46 -33.16 -53.85
CA GLN A 18 10.86 -32.08 -54.64
C GLN A 18 10.69 -32.45 -56.14
N ASN A 19 9.84 -31.71 -56.88
CA ASN A 19 10.09 -31.29 -58.28
C ASN A 19 9.08 -30.24 -58.81
N ASP A 20 9.55 -29.43 -59.76
CA ASP A 20 8.99 -28.19 -60.35
C ASP A 20 8.08 -28.35 -61.62
N ASN A 21 7.35 -27.27 -61.96
CA ASN A 21 6.91 -26.72 -63.29
C ASN A 21 5.65 -27.22 -64.11
N ALA A 22 4.53 -26.45 -64.02
CA ALA A 22 3.59 -25.77 -65.00
C ALA A 22 3.18 -26.34 -66.42
N PRO A 23 2.11 -25.84 -67.15
CA PRO A 23 0.81 -25.13 -66.87
C PRO A 23 -0.42 -25.66 -67.73
N PRO A 24 -1.46 -24.88 -68.18
CA PRO A 24 -2.67 -24.34 -67.52
C PRO A 24 -4.04 -24.71 -68.20
N GLU A 25 -5.22 -24.49 -67.57
CA GLU A 25 -6.45 -24.02 -68.27
C GLU A 25 -7.59 -23.55 -67.34
N GLU A 26 -8.48 -22.73 -67.92
CA GLU A 26 -9.42 -21.75 -67.34
C GLU A 26 -10.67 -22.30 -66.61
N SER A 27 -11.21 -21.53 -65.64
CA SER A 27 -12.52 -20.85 -65.78
C SER A 27 -13.00 -20.12 -64.50
N LYS A 28 -13.89 -19.16 -64.73
CA LYS A 28 -14.24 -17.91 -64.01
C LYS A 28 -14.97 -18.01 -62.65
N PRO A 29 -15.07 -16.89 -61.90
CA PRO A 29 -15.52 -16.84 -60.51
C PRO A 29 -17.02 -16.58 -60.34
N THR A 30 -17.63 -17.18 -59.31
CA THR A 30 -18.98 -16.87 -58.84
C THR A 30 -18.93 -16.19 -57.47
N LYS A 31 -19.49 -14.99 -57.40
CA LYS A 31 -19.61 -14.13 -56.23
C LYS A 31 -20.37 -14.82 -55.08
N SER A 32 -19.85 -14.74 -53.87
CA SER A 32 -20.67 -14.77 -52.65
C SER A 32 -20.30 -13.61 -51.74
N MET A 33 -21.33 -12.94 -51.25
CA MET A 33 -21.29 -11.66 -50.54
C MET A 33 -20.99 -11.94 -49.07
N GLY A 34 -19.70 -12.00 -48.72
CA GLY A 34 -19.25 -12.07 -47.32
C GLY A 34 -19.24 -10.69 -46.68
N ARG A 35 -20.16 -10.42 -45.76
CA ARG A 35 -20.16 -9.23 -44.89
C ARG A 35 -18.82 -9.15 -44.14
N ASN A 36 -17.96 -8.21 -44.54
CA ASN A 36 -16.80 -7.80 -43.72
C ASN A 36 -17.31 -7.14 -42.43
N LYS A 37 -17.48 -7.93 -41.36
CA LYS A 37 -17.51 -7.40 -40.00
C LYS A 37 -16.09 -6.92 -39.70
N ARG A 38 -15.89 -5.60 -39.70
CA ARG A 38 -14.72 -5.00 -39.07
C ARG A 38 -14.67 -5.51 -37.62
N PRO A 39 -13.53 -5.98 -37.09
CA PRO A 39 -13.41 -6.19 -35.66
C PRO A 39 -13.69 -4.85 -34.98
N CYS A 40 -14.78 -4.76 -34.23
CA CYS A 40 -15.05 -3.62 -33.38
C CYS A 40 -13.94 -3.60 -32.33
N GLN A 41 -12.90 -2.80 -32.57
CA GLN A 41 -12.03 -2.37 -31.49
C GLN A 41 -12.89 -1.46 -30.63
N SER A 42 -13.28 -1.95 -29.44
CA SER A 42 -13.81 -1.09 -28.41
C SER A 42 -12.79 0.03 -28.16
N PRO A 43 -13.22 1.29 -27.96
CA PRO A 43 -12.31 2.35 -27.58
C PRO A 43 -11.50 1.91 -26.35
N PRO A 44 -10.21 2.31 -26.23
CA PRO A 44 -9.44 2.05 -25.02
C PRO A 44 -10.25 2.53 -23.83
N VAL A 45 -10.53 1.63 -22.89
CA VAL A 45 -11.16 2.01 -21.62
C VAL A 45 -10.15 2.94 -20.95
N GLU A 46 -10.42 4.24 -20.94
CA GLU A 46 -9.67 5.19 -20.11
C GLU A 46 -9.99 4.85 -18.66
N THR A 47 -9.25 3.91 -18.09
CA THR A 47 -9.34 3.55 -16.68
C THR A 47 -8.74 4.69 -15.87
N LYS A 48 -9.56 5.29 -14.99
CA LYS A 48 -9.09 6.29 -14.05
C LYS A 48 -7.98 5.66 -13.17
N PRO A 49 -6.86 6.35 -12.93
CA PRO A 49 -5.81 5.83 -12.07
C PRO A 49 -6.33 5.64 -10.63
N VAL A 50 -5.90 4.56 -9.99
CA VAL A 50 -6.25 4.22 -8.60
C VAL A 50 -5.10 4.69 -7.70
N ASN A 51 -5.41 5.60 -6.79
CA ASN A 51 -4.42 6.17 -5.88
C ASN A 51 -4.20 5.26 -4.67
N ILE A 52 -2.96 4.87 -4.42
CA ILE A 52 -2.57 4.05 -3.28
C ILE A 52 -1.75 4.87 -2.27
N PHE A 53 -1.98 4.67 -0.97
CA PHE A 53 -1.15 5.26 0.08
C PHE A 53 -0.50 4.18 0.93
N SER A 54 0.80 4.27 1.14
CA SER A 54 1.57 3.33 1.96
C SER A 54 1.61 3.76 3.43
N CYS A 55 1.05 2.94 4.31
CA CYS A 55 1.14 3.10 5.76
C CYS A 55 2.04 2.00 6.33
N VAL A 56 3.06 2.36 7.12
CA VAL A 56 4.04 1.40 7.64
C VAL A 56 4.04 1.44 9.16
N THR A 57 3.75 0.32 9.81
CA THR A 57 3.55 0.25 11.28
C THR A 57 4.80 -0.20 12.05
N GLY A 58 5.91 -0.50 11.35
CA GLY A 58 7.17 -0.92 11.94
C GLY A 58 8.32 -0.96 10.94
N ASN A 59 9.47 -1.53 11.34
CA ASN A 59 10.61 -1.64 10.43
C ASN A 59 10.42 -2.81 9.44
N THR A 60 10.31 -2.48 8.16
CA THR A 60 10.12 -3.44 7.07
C THR A 60 11.37 -3.63 6.21
N LEU A 61 12.47 -2.94 6.56
CA LEU A 61 13.75 -3.01 5.84
C LEU A 61 13.64 -2.69 4.33
N GLY A 62 12.73 -1.78 3.99
CA GLY A 62 12.48 -1.39 2.60
C GLY A 62 11.64 -2.39 1.79
N SER A 63 11.21 -3.52 2.38
CA SER A 63 10.40 -4.53 1.69
C SER A 63 9.03 -3.99 1.23
N HIS A 64 8.48 -3.02 1.96
CA HIS A 64 7.26 -2.31 1.55
C HIS A 64 7.44 -1.59 0.20
N ASN A 65 8.56 -0.90 0.01
CA ASN A 65 8.86 -0.21 -1.25
C ASN A 65 8.97 -1.20 -2.41
N GLU A 66 9.61 -2.35 -2.18
CA GLU A 66 9.71 -3.40 -3.19
C GLU A 66 8.34 -3.99 -3.54
N PHE A 67 7.50 -4.22 -2.53
CA PHE A 67 6.12 -4.69 -2.74
C PHE A 67 5.32 -3.71 -3.60
N VAL A 68 5.32 -2.41 -3.24
CA VAL A 68 4.63 -1.35 -4.01
C VAL A 68 5.19 -1.26 -5.42
N ARG A 69 6.52 -1.30 -5.57
CA ARG A 69 7.19 -1.27 -6.88
C ARG A 69 6.74 -2.43 -7.78
N ILE A 70 6.69 -3.65 -7.25
CA ILE A 70 6.25 -4.82 -8.01
C ILE A 70 4.75 -4.71 -8.33
N LEU A 71 3.94 -4.24 -7.38
CA LEU A 71 2.51 -4.07 -7.57
C LEU A 71 2.20 -3.05 -8.69
N CYS A 72 2.84 -1.88 -8.69
CA CYS A 72 2.71 -0.88 -9.77
C CYS A 72 3.29 -1.35 -11.11
N LYS A 73 4.25 -2.29 -11.11
CA LYS A 73 4.71 -2.93 -12.35
C LYS A 73 3.67 -3.91 -12.91
N ARG A 74 2.93 -4.61 -12.04
CA ARG A 74 1.83 -5.50 -12.44
C ARG A 74 0.60 -4.71 -12.92
N ARG A 75 0.47 -3.45 -12.50
CA ARG A 75 -0.65 -2.55 -12.79
C ARG A 75 -0.20 -1.11 -13.04
N ALA A 76 -0.22 -0.68 -14.29
CA ALA A 76 0.19 0.68 -14.67
C ALA A 76 -0.78 1.77 -14.19
N GLU A 77 -2.01 1.40 -13.82
CA GLU A 77 -3.06 2.30 -13.36
C GLU A 77 -2.91 2.68 -11.88
N LEU A 78 -2.04 2.00 -11.12
CA LEU A 78 -1.80 2.32 -9.71
C LEU A 78 -0.83 3.50 -9.60
N GLN A 79 -1.21 4.48 -8.80
CA GLN A 79 -0.38 5.65 -8.51
C GLN A 79 -0.20 5.82 -7.01
N GLU A 80 1.05 5.86 -6.55
CA GLU A 80 1.32 6.16 -5.15
C GLU A 80 1.13 7.66 -4.87
N VAL A 81 0.36 7.97 -3.83
CA VAL A 81 0.09 9.33 -3.37
C VAL A 81 0.67 9.55 -1.97
N PRO A 82 1.12 10.77 -1.65
CA PRO A 82 1.81 11.03 -0.39
C PRO A 82 0.88 11.22 0.81
N THR A 83 -0.44 11.33 0.60
CA THR A 83 -1.39 11.59 1.69
C THR A 83 -2.63 10.70 1.59
N VAL A 84 -3.20 10.38 2.75
CA VAL A 84 -4.35 9.49 2.88
C VAL A 84 -5.60 10.11 2.28
N GLU A 85 -5.76 11.44 2.32
CA GLU A 85 -6.95 12.13 1.83
C GLU A 85 -7.14 11.97 0.32
N LYS A 86 -6.04 11.74 -0.41
CA LYS A 86 -6.01 11.60 -1.86
C LYS A 86 -6.01 10.15 -2.33
N CYS A 87 -5.92 9.17 -1.42
CA CYS A 87 -5.85 7.76 -1.80
C CYS A 87 -7.23 7.12 -1.93
N ASP A 88 -7.36 6.21 -2.87
CA ASP A 88 -8.52 5.33 -3.04
C ASP A 88 -8.37 4.06 -2.19
N VAL A 89 -7.13 3.56 -2.04
CA VAL A 89 -6.78 2.37 -1.26
C VAL A 89 -5.56 2.63 -0.38
N ILE A 90 -5.55 2.08 0.83
CA ILE A 90 -4.39 2.13 1.74
C ILE A 90 -3.69 0.78 1.74
N LEU A 91 -2.39 0.77 1.51
CA LEU A 91 -1.52 -0.40 1.69
C LEU A 91 -0.84 -0.28 3.07
N ALA A 92 -1.26 -1.10 4.01
CA ALA A 92 -0.74 -1.11 5.37
C ALA A 92 0.28 -2.24 5.54
N PHE A 93 1.52 -1.91 5.84
CA PHE A 93 2.61 -2.87 6.01
C PHE A 93 2.91 -3.10 7.49
N CYS A 94 2.68 -4.34 7.93
CA CYS A 94 2.82 -4.77 9.31
C CYS A 94 3.91 -5.84 9.44
N PRO A 95 5.16 -5.48 9.79
CA PRO A 95 6.16 -6.48 10.13
C PRO A 95 5.81 -7.19 11.44
N VAL A 96 5.92 -8.52 11.44
CA VAL A 96 5.77 -9.35 12.62
C VAL A 96 7.05 -9.27 13.44
N VAL A 97 6.96 -8.66 14.62
CA VAL A 97 8.09 -8.42 15.54
C VAL A 97 7.94 -9.25 16.81
N SER A 98 6.71 -9.38 17.31
CA SER A 98 6.40 -10.08 18.56
C SER A 98 5.61 -11.36 18.29
N ALA A 99 4.43 -11.19 17.70
CA ALA A 99 3.53 -12.26 17.32
C ALA A 99 2.52 -11.69 16.33
N ALA A 100 2.28 -12.40 15.23
CA ALA A 100 1.47 -11.91 14.12
C ALA A 100 0.09 -11.38 14.57
N GLY A 101 -0.57 -12.04 15.53
CA GLY A 101 -1.86 -11.59 16.06
C GLY A 101 -1.81 -10.27 16.85
N ILE A 102 -0.73 -10.04 17.62
CA ILE A 102 -0.56 -8.80 18.41
C ILE A 102 -0.19 -7.65 17.47
N ASP A 103 0.79 -7.89 16.60
CA ASP A 103 1.29 -6.87 15.67
C ASP A 103 0.19 -6.46 14.68
N THR A 104 -0.62 -7.42 14.19
CA THR A 104 -1.82 -7.17 13.38
C THR A 104 -2.83 -6.30 14.12
N LYS A 105 -3.14 -6.61 15.39
CA LYS A 105 -4.08 -5.81 16.18
C LYS A 105 -3.60 -4.37 16.34
N ASN A 106 -2.32 -4.18 16.63
CA ASN A 106 -1.72 -2.85 16.77
C ASN A 106 -1.76 -2.08 15.45
N ALA A 107 -1.47 -2.74 14.33
CA ALA A 107 -1.56 -2.14 13.01
C ALA A 107 -2.99 -1.69 12.67
N LEU A 108 -3.99 -2.54 12.95
CA LEU A 108 -5.40 -2.19 12.75
C LEU A 108 -5.85 -1.01 13.62
N GLN A 109 -5.37 -0.93 14.87
CA GLN A 109 -5.67 0.21 15.73
C GLN A 109 -5.12 1.52 15.14
N GLN A 110 -3.86 1.54 14.71
CA GLN A 110 -3.27 2.69 14.03
C GLN A 110 -4.02 3.04 12.73
N LEU A 111 -4.47 2.03 11.97
CA LEU A 111 -5.24 2.26 10.75
C LEU A 111 -6.61 2.86 11.01
N ASN A 112 -7.30 2.47 12.08
CA ASN A 112 -8.61 3.04 12.42
C ASN A 112 -8.53 4.53 12.71
N ASP A 113 -7.43 5.01 13.30
CA ASP A 113 -7.19 6.43 13.55
C ASP A 113 -6.95 7.23 12.26
N VAL A 114 -6.45 6.57 11.21
CA VAL A 114 -5.97 7.20 9.97
C VAL A 114 -6.96 7.07 8.80
N SER A 115 -7.71 5.97 8.75
CA SER A 115 -8.27 5.46 7.48
C SER A 115 -9.78 5.60 7.34
N GLY A 116 -10.50 5.89 8.43
CA GLY A 116 -11.98 5.86 8.44
C GLY A 116 -12.52 4.58 7.79
N SER A 117 -13.45 4.72 6.84
CA SER A 117 -14.07 3.63 6.07
C SER A 117 -13.37 3.27 4.76
N ARG A 118 -12.15 3.78 4.52
CA ARG A 118 -11.41 3.49 3.27
C ARG A 118 -11.02 2.01 3.15
N PRO A 119 -11.01 1.45 1.93
CA PRO A 119 -10.47 0.12 1.68
C PRO A 119 -9.00 0.02 2.09
N VAL A 120 -8.63 -1.06 2.79
CA VAL A 120 -7.26 -1.32 3.24
C VAL A 120 -6.78 -2.67 2.76
N VAL A 121 -5.54 -2.74 2.32
CA VAL A 121 -4.79 -3.99 2.17
C VAL A 121 -3.79 -4.07 3.31
N LEU A 122 -3.97 -5.00 4.23
CA LEU A 122 -3.02 -5.30 5.28
C LEU A 122 -2.02 -6.35 4.78
N VAL A 123 -0.77 -5.94 4.58
CA VAL A 123 0.36 -6.79 4.22
C VAL A 123 1.13 -7.13 5.49
N VAL A 124 0.96 -8.36 5.97
CA VAL A 124 1.68 -8.88 7.14
C VAL A 124 3.00 -9.47 6.70
N LEU A 125 4.11 -8.89 7.17
CA LEU A 125 5.47 -9.23 6.76
C LEU A 125 6.12 -10.11 7.83
N HIS A 126 6.31 -11.40 7.52
CA HIS A 126 6.96 -12.37 8.38
C HIS A 126 8.46 -12.41 8.09
N HIS A 127 9.28 -12.11 9.09
CA HIS A 127 10.72 -12.14 8.95
C HIS A 127 11.23 -13.59 8.96
N THR A 128 11.71 -14.08 7.83
CA THR A 128 12.23 -15.46 7.68
C THR A 128 13.18 -15.55 6.50
N PHE A 129 14.19 -16.42 6.60
CA PHE A 129 15.02 -16.78 5.47
C PHE A 129 14.41 -17.91 4.61
N ASP A 130 13.50 -18.71 5.18
CA ASP A 130 12.87 -19.85 4.52
C ASP A 130 11.72 -19.40 3.59
N PRO A 131 11.86 -19.54 2.26
CA PRO A 131 10.83 -19.12 1.31
C PRO A 131 9.59 -20.01 1.32
N GLU A 132 9.66 -21.21 1.90
CA GLU A 132 8.57 -22.19 1.97
C GLU A 132 7.91 -22.24 3.37
N LEU A 133 8.30 -21.34 4.28
CA LEU A 133 7.76 -21.27 5.64
C LEU A 133 6.24 -21.25 5.60
N ILE A 134 5.57 -22.15 6.31
CA ILE A 134 4.11 -22.11 6.46
C ILE A 134 3.76 -21.13 7.58
N VAL A 135 3.07 -20.04 7.24
CA VAL A 135 2.58 -19.08 8.24
C VAL A 135 1.07 -19.28 8.44
N PRO A 136 0.55 -19.10 9.66
CA PRO A 136 -0.88 -19.02 9.88
C PRO A 136 -1.50 -17.87 9.09
N ASP A 137 -2.73 -18.06 8.61
CA ASP A 137 -3.50 -17.02 7.93
C ASP A 137 -3.83 -15.88 8.91
N SER A 138 -3.23 -14.71 8.68
CA SER A 138 -3.39 -13.54 9.55
C SER A 138 -4.77 -12.88 9.42
N SER A 139 -5.52 -13.16 8.35
CA SER A 139 -6.88 -12.63 8.15
C SER A 139 -7.83 -13.00 9.29
N ARG A 140 -7.57 -14.13 9.97
CA ARG A 140 -8.32 -14.60 11.14
C ARG A 140 -8.30 -13.64 12.32
N SER A 141 -7.33 -12.72 12.36
CA SER A 141 -7.18 -11.72 13.43
C SER A 141 -7.76 -10.35 13.04
N VAL A 142 -8.37 -10.23 11.86
CA VAL A 142 -8.86 -8.98 11.28
C VAL A 142 -10.39 -8.96 11.28
N ASN A 143 -10.99 -7.96 11.90
CA ASN A 143 -12.44 -7.77 11.97
C ASN A 143 -12.89 -6.42 11.38
N ARG A 144 -12.12 -5.88 10.44
CA ARG A 144 -12.40 -4.60 9.80
C ARG A 144 -12.99 -4.84 8.42
N GLU A 145 -14.13 -4.21 8.13
CA GLU A 145 -14.73 -4.26 6.78
C GLU A 145 -13.79 -3.67 5.72
N LYS A 146 -14.00 -4.04 4.45
CA LYS A 146 -13.20 -3.58 3.30
C LYS A 146 -11.69 -3.72 3.52
N THR A 147 -11.28 -4.78 4.22
CA THR A 147 -9.88 -5.05 4.51
C THR A 147 -9.47 -6.39 3.91
N LEU A 148 -8.59 -6.38 2.90
CA LEU A 148 -7.89 -7.57 2.44
C LEU A 148 -6.67 -7.77 3.33
N THR A 149 -6.42 -8.99 3.79
CA THR A 149 -5.18 -9.35 4.49
C THR A 149 -4.39 -10.33 3.66
N VAL A 150 -3.09 -10.11 3.52
CA VAL A 150 -2.16 -11.01 2.86
C VAL A 150 -0.90 -11.18 3.70
N ASP A 151 -0.39 -12.41 3.74
CA ASP A 151 0.86 -12.75 4.42
C ASP A 151 2.01 -12.80 3.41
N CYS A 152 3.12 -12.15 3.74
CA CYS A 152 4.31 -12.06 2.91
C CYS A 152 5.57 -12.40 3.73
N LEU A 153 6.60 -12.92 3.08
CA LEU A 153 7.87 -13.28 3.68
C LEU A 153 8.96 -12.29 3.27
N PHE A 154 9.80 -11.87 4.22
CA PHE A 154 10.94 -11.00 3.94
C PHE A 154 12.15 -11.34 4.82
N TYR A 155 13.34 -10.91 4.40
CA TYR A 155 14.58 -11.13 5.13
C TYR A 155 15.53 -9.94 4.98
N GLU A 156 16.33 -9.64 6.01
CA GLU A 156 17.23 -8.48 6.06
C GLU A 156 18.05 -8.23 4.78
N ASP A 157 18.75 -9.24 4.29
CA ASP A 157 19.64 -9.07 3.13
C ASP A 157 18.95 -9.20 1.76
N LYS A 158 17.75 -9.78 1.74
CA LYS A 158 17.03 -10.11 0.51
C LYS A 158 15.83 -9.19 0.27
N GLY A 159 15.38 -8.46 1.29
CA GLY A 159 14.11 -7.77 1.29
C GLY A 159 12.95 -8.75 1.14
N LEU A 160 11.95 -8.37 0.33
CA LEU A 160 10.80 -9.21 0.02
C LEU A 160 11.27 -10.48 -0.73
N LEU A 161 10.95 -11.66 -0.21
CA LEU A 161 11.41 -12.92 -0.81
C LEU A 161 10.73 -13.16 -2.16
N HIS A 162 11.47 -13.77 -3.10
CA HIS A 162 10.91 -14.29 -4.34
C HIS A 162 10.42 -15.72 -4.10
N CYS A 163 9.16 -15.85 -3.70
CA CYS A 163 8.54 -17.14 -3.42
C CYS A 163 7.06 -17.14 -3.83
N ARG A 164 6.52 -18.36 -3.96
CA ARG A 164 5.13 -18.58 -4.39
C ARG A 164 4.13 -17.81 -3.54
N ARG A 165 4.30 -17.76 -2.21
CA ARG A 165 3.40 -17.01 -1.32
C ARG A 165 3.35 -15.53 -1.66
N ASN A 166 4.51 -14.89 -1.82
CA ASN A 166 4.56 -13.45 -2.10
C ASN A 166 3.99 -13.14 -3.48
N ASP A 167 4.21 -14.01 -4.46
CA ASP A 167 3.62 -13.88 -5.78
C ASP A 167 2.09 -14.01 -5.75
N GLU A 168 1.56 -15.00 -5.02
CA GLU A 168 0.12 -15.19 -4.78
C GLU A 168 -0.48 -13.98 -4.03
N ALA A 169 0.21 -13.47 -3.01
CA ALA A 169 -0.20 -12.28 -2.27
C ALA A 169 -0.33 -11.05 -3.18
N LEU A 170 0.69 -10.77 -4.00
CA LEU A 170 0.68 -9.68 -4.97
C LEU A 170 -0.45 -9.82 -5.99
N SER A 171 -0.70 -11.03 -6.50
CA SER A 171 -1.80 -11.29 -7.42
C SER A 171 -3.16 -11.06 -6.77
N ARG A 172 -3.35 -11.56 -5.54
CA ARG A 172 -4.59 -11.39 -4.77
C ARG A 172 -4.87 -9.93 -4.45
N VAL A 173 -3.83 -9.15 -4.12
CA VAL A 173 -3.94 -7.69 -3.92
C VAL A 173 -4.36 -7.00 -5.21
N SER A 174 -3.70 -7.34 -6.32
CA SER A 174 -4.04 -6.79 -7.63
C SER A 174 -5.51 -7.04 -7.98
N GLU A 175 -5.96 -8.29 -7.90
CA GLU A 175 -7.36 -8.68 -8.18
C GLU A 175 -8.37 -7.99 -7.27
N TRP A 176 -8.06 -7.89 -5.97
CA TRP A 176 -8.97 -7.26 -5.02
C TRP A 176 -9.13 -5.75 -5.27
N ILE A 177 -8.06 -5.06 -5.68
CA ILE A 177 -8.14 -3.65 -6.07
C ILE A 177 -9.08 -3.46 -7.27
N ASP A 178 -9.11 -4.39 -8.24
CA ASP A 178 -10.08 -4.31 -9.34
C ASP A 178 -11.51 -4.41 -8.85
N THR A 179 -11.77 -5.34 -7.93
CA THR A 179 -13.12 -5.49 -7.35
C THR A 179 -13.54 -4.20 -6.66
N GLN A 180 -12.67 -3.57 -5.88
CA GLN A 180 -12.96 -2.30 -5.22
C GLN A 180 -13.15 -1.13 -6.19
N ALA A 181 -12.35 -1.07 -7.26
CA ALA A 181 -12.52 -0.07 -8.32
C ALA A 181 -13.84 -0.28 -9.08
N SER A 182 -14.23 -1.53 -9.32
CA SER A 182 -15.49 -1.88 -10.01
C SER A 182 -16.73 -1.52 -9.17
N GLU A 183 -16.70 -1.78 -7.86
CA GLU A 183 -17.75 -1.38 -6.91
C GLU A 183 -17.93 0.15 -6.88
N ALA A 184 -16.84 0.91 -6.93
CA ALA A 184 -16.89 2.38 -7.01
C ALA A 184 -17.42 2.91 -8.37
N THR A 185 -17.36 2.10 -9.43
CA THR A 185 -17.84 2.46 -10.77
C THR A 185 -19.20 1.89 -11.16
N ASN A 186 -19.86 1.09 -10.31
CA ASN A 186 -21.23 0.68 -10.56
C ASN A 186 -22.11 1.94 -10.65
N PRO A 187 -22.72 2.25 -11.82
CA PRO A 187 -23.61 3.39 -11.96
C PRO A 187 -24.84 3.30 -11.03
N PHE A 188 -25.06 2.10 -10.45
CA PHE A 188 -26.12 1.79 -9.50
C PHE A 188 -25.82 2.17 -8.04
N ASP A 189 -24.55 2.34 -7.64
CA ASP A 189 -24.23 2.77 -6.25
C ASP A 189 -24.27 4.30 -6.10
N ASN A 190 -24.03 5.04 -7.20
CA ASN A 190 -24.31 6.48 -7.27
C ASN A 190 -25.82 6.78 -7.50
N TRP A 191 -26.64 5.73 -7.54
CA TRP A 191 -28.10 5.72 -7.69
C TRP A 191 -28.78 5.38 -6.34
N MET A 192 -28.15 5.71 -5.22
CA MET A 192 -28.88 5.93 -3.96
C MET A 192 -29.76 7.18 -4.12
N GLY A 193 -30.89 7.00 -4.79
CA GLY A 193 -31.85 8.04 -5.01
C GLY A 193 -33.02 7.66 -5.90
N PHE A 194 -32.95 6.69 -6.81
CA PHE A 194 -34.07 6.50 -7.73
C PHE A 194 -35.23 5.69 -7.15
N SER A 195 -35.01 4.78 -6.19
CA SER A 195 -36.11 4.03 -5.54
C SER A 195 -36.85 4.90 -4.51
N GLU A 196 -36.12 5.75 -3.78
CA GLU A 196 -36.67 6.79 -2.90
C GLU A 196 -37.30 7.92 -3.72
N MET A 197 -36.68 8.39 -4.81
CA MET A 197 -37.21 9.44 -5.70
C MET A 197 -38.40 8.95 -6.52
N THR A 198 -38.44 7.69 -6.99
CA THR A 198 -39.66 7.11 -7.58
C THR A 198 -40.74 6.87 -6.53
N ARG A 199 -40.40 6.52 -5.28
CA ARG A 199 -41.36 6.54 -4.16
C ARG A 199 -41.91 7.94 -3.91
N MET A 200 -41.05 8.96 -3.88
CA MET A 200 -41.43 10.35 -3.63
C MET A 200 -42.30 10.91 -4.75
N LEU A 201 -41.92 10.68 -6.02
CA LEU A 201 -42.65 11.10 -7.21
C LEU A 201 -44.00 10.39 -7.35
N TRP A 202 -44.11 9.11 -6.93
CA TRP A 202 -45.39 8.41 -6.88
C TRP A 202 -46.27 8.83 -5.69
N ARG A 203 -45.66 9.32 -4.60
CA ARG A 203 -46.36 9.80 -3.39
C ARG A 203 -46.90 11.24 -3.54
N TYR A 204 -46.30 12.05 -4.41
CA TYR A 204 -46.66 13.46 -4.65
C TYR A 204 -46.64 13.82 -6.15
N PRO A 205 -47.75 13.58 -6.89
CA PRO A 205 -47.82 13.82 -8.33
C PRO A 205 -47.85 15.30 -8.75
N GLU A 206 -47.83 16.24 -7.80
CA GLU A 206 -47.99 17.69 -8.04
C GLU A 206 -46.65 18.48 -8.05
N ILE A 207 -45.49 17.82 -7.89
CA ILE A 207 -44.19 18.52 -7.93
C ILE A 207 -43.68 18.56 -9.39
N PRO A 208 -43.45 19.74 -10.00
CA PRO A 208 -42.94 19.83 -11.36
C PRO A 208 -41.51 19.27 -11.48
N ASN A 209 -41.26 18.51 -12.55
CA ASN A 209 -39.97 17.92 -12.88
C ASN A 209 -38.85 19.00 -12.93
N PRO A 210 -37.75 18.86 -12.17
CA PRO A 210 -36.66 19.85 -12.16
C PRO A 210 -35.88 19.97 -13.47
N LEU A 211 -36.13 19.10 -14.46
CA LEU A 211 -35.61 19.22 -15.83
C LEU A 211 -36.30 20.29 -16.69
N SER A 212 -37.20 21.09 -16.12
CA SER A 212 -37.90 22.20 -16.82
C SER A 212 -37.28 23.59 -16.60
N LEU A 213 -36.15 23.69 -15.91
CA LEU A 213 -35.43 24.96 -15.72
C LEU A 213 -34.38 25.19 -16.83
N PRO A 214 -34.38 26.35 -17.51
CA PRO A 214 -33.40 26.64 -18.55
C PRO A 214 -32.00 26.76 -17.94
N GLN A 215 -31.07 25.94 -18.42
CA GLN A 215 -29.64 26.08 -18.14
C GLN A 215 -29.15 27.42 -18.73
N LYS A 216 -28.88 28.40 -17.87
CA LYS A 216 -28.11 29.58 -18.26
C LYS A 216 -26.65 29.16 -18.50
N ASN A 217 -26.22 29.26 -19.75
CA ASN A 217 -24.81 29.37 -20.10
C ASN A 217 -24.21 30.57 -19.34
N MET A 218 -23.32 30.31 -18.38
CA MET A 218 -22.33 31.29 -17.95
C MET A 218 -21.04 31.01 -18.70
N GLY A 219 -20.70 31.96 -19.56
CA GLY A 219 -19.53 31.92 -20.41
C GLY A 219 -18.23 31.89 -19.62
N SER A 220 -17.22 31.38 -20.32
CA SER A 220 -15.80 31.53 -20.07
C SER A 220 -15.45 32.92 -19.54
N SER A 221 -14.68 32.97 -18.46
CA SER A 221 -13.81 34.11 -18.18
C SER A 221 -12.46 33.56 -17.73
N SER A 222 -11.54 33.61 -18.69
CA SER A 222 -10.10 33.52 -18.48
C SER A 222 -9.66 34.56 -17.45
N VAL A 223 -9.01 34.10 -16.38
CA VAL A 223 -8.13 34.96 -15.58
C VAL A 223 -6.73 34.36 -15.65
N THR A 224 -5.92 34.96 -16.52
CA THR A 224 -4.47 34.89 -16.49
C THR A 224 -3.96 35.69 -15.30
N GLY A 225 -3.03 35.14 -14.50
CA GLY A 225 -2.17 35.97 -13.66
C GLY A 225 -1.71 35.38 -12.34
N VAL A 226 -0.52 34.75 -12.38
CA VAL A 226 0.61 34.90 -11.43
C VAL A 226 0.32 34.85 -9.92
N SER A 227 0.79 33.80 -9.23
CA SER A 227 2.10 33.85 -8.54
C SER A 227 2.42 32.50 -7.92
N GLN A 228 3.62 32.01 -8.23
CA GLN A 228 4.33 31.04 -7.42
C GLN A 228 4.63 31.69 -6.07
N ASP A 229 4.24 31.03 -4.99
CA ASP A 229 4.96 30.91 -3.72
C ASP A 229 3.99 30.36 -2.69
N LEU A 230 4.04 29.03 -2.50
CA LEU A 230 3.51 28.44 -1.27
C LEU A 230 4.46 28.92 -0.16
N PRO A 231 4.01 29.72 0.83
CA PRO A 231 4.89 30.05 1.93
C PRO A 231 5.22 28.72 2.61
N GLN A 232 6.50 28.36 2.64
CA GLN A 232 6.95 27.41 3.63
C GLN A 232 6.55 28.02 4.97
N VAL A 233 5.48 27.49 5.56
CA VAL A 233 5.15 27.76 6.95
C VAL A 233 6.26 27.12 7.75
N LYS A 234 7.36 27.86 7.88
CA LYS A 234 8.36 27.63 8.91
C LYS A 234 7.58 27.89 10.19
N LEU A 235 6.99 26.84 10.75
CA LEU A 235 6.56 26.88 12.13
C LEU A 235 7.79 27.38 12.88
N CYS A 236 7.72 28.60 13.36
CA CYS A 236 8.69 29.13 14.30
C CYS A 236 8.39 28.41 15.62
N LEU A 237 8.64 27.10 15.65
CA LEU A 237 8.78 26.37 16.89
C LEU A 237 9.90 27.11 17.61
N GLY A 238 9.53 27.79 18.70
CA GLY A 238 10.51 28.37 19.60
C GLY A 238 11.54 27.32 20.01
N LYS A 239 12.66 27.77 20.56
CA LYS A 239 13.67 26.85 21.10
C LYS A 239 12.97 25.83 22.00
N LEU A 240 13.12 24.55 21.68
CA LEU A 240 12.49 23.45 22.41
C LEU A 240 13.59 22.73 23.19
N ASN A 241 13.43 22.69 24.49
CA ASN A 241 14.36 22.06 25.40
C ASN A 241 13.99 20.58 25.53
N PHE A 242 14.97 19.69 25.40
CA PHE A 242 14.76 18.26 25.61
C PHE A 242 15.73 17.70 26.64
N PHE A 243 15.26 16.75 27.45
CA PHE A 243 16.11 16.00 28.39
C PHE A 243 16.30 14.57 27.88
N THR A 244 17.53 14.07 27.91
CA THR A 244 17.84 12.70 27.52
C THR A 244 17.78 11.79 28.75
N CYS A 245 16.87 10.83 28.74
CA CYS A 245 16.79 9.78 29.75
C CYS A 245 17.26 8.46 29.16
N VAL A 246 18.20 7.76 29.81
CA VAL A 246 18.75 6.49 29.34
C VAL A 246 18.46 5.42 30.38
N THR A 247 17.58 4.47 30.06
CA THR A 247 17.05 3.48 31.02
C THR A 247 17.74 2.12 30.88
N GLY A 248 19.04 2.12 30.56
CA GLY A 248 19.84 0.92 30.36
C GLY A 248 21.09 1.18 29.52
N ASN A 249 21.90 0.14 29.28
CA ASN A 249 23.09 0.29 28.44
C ASN A 249 22.71 0.32 26.96
N THR A 250 22.90 1.49 26.34
CA THR A 250 22.60 1.74 24.92
C THR A 250 23.84 1.63 24.03
N LEU A 251 25.02 1.30 24.59
CA LEU A 251 26.30 1.24 23.89
C LEU A 251 26.65 2.54 23.13
N GLY A 252 26.17 3.69 23.62
CA GLY A 252 26.40 4.99 23.00
C GLY A 252 25.51 5.33 21.80
N SER A 253 24.56 4.47 21.42
CA SER A 253 23.61 4.73 20.31
C SER A 253 22.75 5.98 20.55
N HIS A 254 22.37 6.27 21.80
CA HIS A 254 21.65 7.48 22.18
C HIS A 254 22.42 8.77 21.81
N ASN A 255 23.74 8.79 22.00
CA ASN A 255 24.57 9.95 21.66
C ASN A 255 24.55 10.23 20.16
N GLU A 256 24.62 9.18 19.34
CA GLU A 256 24.58 9.28 17.89
C GLU A 256 23.21 9.76 17.40
N PHE A 257 22.14 9.24 18.01
CA PHE A 257 20.78 9.70 17.72
C PHE A 257 20.61 11.19 18.06
N VAL A 258 21.00 11.61 19.27
CA VAL A 258 20.93 13.02 19.71
C VAL A 258 21.78 13.92 18.80
N ARG A 259 22.95 13.45 18.36
CA ARG A 259 23.80 14.18 17.40
C ARG A 259 23.10 14.39 16.06
N ILE A 260 22.45 13.36 15.51
CA ILE A 260 21.68 13.44 14.27
C ILE A 260 20.47 14.37 14.45
N LEU A 261 19.78 14.27 15.58
CA LEU A 261 18.61 15.08 15.91
C LEU A 261 18.96 16.57 15.93
N ARG A 262 20.05 16.95 16.61
CA ARG A 262 20.57 18.33 16.65
C ARG A 262 20.99 18.84 15.27
N LYS A 263 21.58 17.99 14.44
CA LYS A 263 21.94 18.37 13.05
C LYS A 263 20.72 18.70 12.19
N ARG A 264 19.60 18.00 12.42
CA ARG A 264 18.36 18.19 11.65
C ARG A 264 17.47 19.30 12.20
N ARG A 265 17.62 19.65 13.47
CA ARG A 265 16.81 20.64 14.20
C ARG A 265 17.73 21.51 15.06
N ALA A 266 18.14 22.65 14.52
CA ALA A 266 19.01 23.59 15.24
C ALA A 266 18.29 24.26 16.42
N GLU A 267 16.96 24.23 16.44
CA GLU A 267 16.12 24.80 17.50
C GLU A 267 16.02 23.90 18.75
N LEU A 268 16.50 22.65 18.69
CA LEU A 268 16.49 21.73 19.83
C LEU A 268 17.70 21.92 20.73
N GLN A 269 17.46 22.17 22.01
CA GLN A 269 18.49 22.32 23.03
C GLN A 269 18.38 21.19 24.05
N GLU A 270 19.47 20.45 24.28
CA GLU A 270 19.50 19.48 25.37
C GLU A 270 19.70 20.22 26.69
N VAL A 271 18.86 19.92 27.67
CA VAL A 271 18.96 20.46 29.03
C VAL A 271 19.40 19.36 30.01
N PRO A 272 20.14 19.73 31.07
CA PRO A 272 20.69 18.76 32.01
C PRO A 272 19.67 18.26 33.05
N THR A 273 18.50 18.87 33.14
CA THR A 273 17.47 18.51 34.12
C THR A 273 16.09 18.46 33.49
N VAL A 274 15.19 17.68 34.08
CA VAL A 274 13.84 17.43 33.56
C VAL A 274 12.91 18.63 33.79
N GLU A 275 13.11 19.40 34.85
CA GLU A 275 12.26 20.56 35.15
C GLU A 275 12.39 21.68 34.10
N LYS A 276 13.48 21.66 33.33
CA LYS A 276 13.79 22.65 32.30
C LYS A 276 13.50 22.17 30.89
N CYS A 277 12.98 20.95 30.73
CA CYS A 277 12.70 20.36 29.43
C CYS A 277 11.22 20.50 29.04
N ASP A 278 10.97 20.69 27.77
CA ASP A 278 9.63 20.63 27.16
C ASP A 278 9.30 19.19 26.72
N VAL A 279 10.32 18.39 26.43
CA VAL A 279 10.19 17.00 25.95
C VAL A 279 11.26 16.11 26.58
N ILE A 280 10.89 14.90 27.00
CA ILE A 280 11.85 13.88 27.43
C ILE A 280 12.07 12.89 26.29
N LEU A 281 13.34 12.70 25.91
CA LEU A 281 13.76 11.68 24.97
C LEU A 281 14.29 10.47 25.75
N ALA A 282 13.48 9.42 25.84
CA ALA A 282 13.82 8.20 26.58
C ALA A 282 14.41 7.13 25.66
N PHE A 283 15.61 6.65 25.99
CA PHE A 283 16.28 5.56 25.30
C PHE A 283 16.21 4.29 26.14
N CYS A 284 15.34 3.37 25.72
CA CYS A 284 15.16 2.07 26.36
C CYS A 284 15.76 0.96 25.46
N PRO A 285 16.93 0.40 25.81
CA PRO A 285 17.44 -0.79 25.13
C PRO A 285 16.59 -2.01 25.52
N VAL A 286 16.22 -2.82 24.54
CA VAL A 286 15.54 -4.10 24.78
C VAL A 286 16.60 -5.16 25.04
N VAL A 287 16.66 -5.66 26.28
CA VAL A 287 17.67 -6.62 26.75
C VAL A 287 17.03 -7.95 27.12
N SER A 288 15.75 -7.94 27.50
CA SER A 288 14.98 -9.11 27.89
C SER A 288 13.78 -9.30 26.96
N ALA A 289 12.65 -8.72 27.31
CA ALA A 289 11.44 -8.66 26.49
C ALA A 289 10.97 -7.21 26.46
N ALA A 290 10.62 -6.73 25.26
CA ALA A 290 10.26 -5.32 25.05
C ALA A 290 9.19 -4.81 26.02
N GLY A 291 8.21 -5.63 26.38
CA GLY A 291 7.17 -5.26 27.36
C GLY A 291 7.70 -5.07 28.78
N ILE A 292 8.66 -5.89 29.22
CA ILE A 292 9.29 -5.79 30.55
C ILE A 292 10.22 -4.58 30.59
N ASP A 293 11.08 -4.45 29.58
CA ASP A 293 12.07 -3.37 29.50
C ASP A 293 11.37 -2.00 29.37
N THR A 294 10.29 -1.91 28.58
CA THR A 294 9.47 -0.68 28.47
C THR A 294 8.78 -0.35 29.78
N LYS A 295 8.24 -1.34 30.50
CA LYS A 295 7.61 -1.11 31.81
C LYS A 295 8.62 -0.57 32.83
N ASN A 296 9.82 -1.13 32.85
CA ASN A 296 10.89 -0.68 33.73
C ASN A 296 11.38 0.73 33.36
N ALA A 297 11.49 1.02 32.06
CA ALA A 297 11.86 2.35 31.58
C ALA A 297 10.81 3.41 31.95
N LEU A 298 9.52 3.09 31.81
CA LEU A 298 8.43 3.97 32.23
C LEU A 298 8.44 4.23 33.75
N GLN A 299 8.75 3.20 34.55
CA GLN A 299 8.89 3.39 35.99
C GLN A 299 10.05 4.34 36.32
N GLN A 300 11.23 4.14 35.71
CA GLN A 300 12.38 5.03 35.90
C GLN A 300 12.09 6.47 35.45
N LEU A 301 11.34 6.65 34.36
CA LEU A 301 10.90 7.96 33.89
C LEU A 301 9.97 8.64 34.90
N ASN A 302 9.04 7.89 35.50
CA ASN A 302 8.14 8.41 36.53
C ASN A 302 8.91 8.81 37.80
N ASP A 303 9.93 8.05 38.19
CA ASP A 303 10.78 8.39 39.35
C ASP A 303 11.59 9.68 39.09
N VAL A 304 12.10 9.82 37.86
CA VAL A 304 12.83 11.00 37.39
C VAL A 304 11.93 12.24 37.27
N SER A 305 10.64 12.08 36.94
CA SER A 305 9.65 13.16 36.90
C SER A 305 9.04 13.48 38.27
N GLY A 306 8.97 12.50 39.18
CA GLY A 306 8.33 12.62 40.50
C GLY A 306 9.21 13.28 41.57
N ASN A 307 10.53 13.23 41.41
CA ASN A 307 11.48 13.90 42.31
C ASN A 307 11.51 15.45 42.15
N ALA A 308 10.80 16.01 41.17
CA ALA A 308 10.69 17.47 40.98
C ALA A 308 9.70 18.15 41.93
N GLN A 309 9.03 17.40 42.82
CA GLN A 309 7.93 17.92 43.65
C GLN A 309 8.13 17.80 45.17
N THR A 310 9.33 17.42 45.62
CA THR A 310 9.68 17.40 47.04
C THR A 310 11.02 18.09 47.28
N ASP A 311 11.03 19.42 47.25
CA ASP A 311 12.01 20.25 47.95
C ASP A 311 11.36 21.62 48.22
N THR A 312 10.63 21.69 49.34
CA THR A 312 10.22 22.92 50.04
C THR A 312 10.65 22.81 51.49
#